data_AF-A0A922MWF0-F1
#
_entry.id   AF-A0A922MWF0-F1
#
_cell.length_a   1.000
_cell.length_b   1.000
_cell.length_c   1.000
_cell.angle_alpha   90.00
_cell.angle_beta   90.00
_cell.angle_gamma   90.00
#
_symmetry.space_group_name_H-M   'P 1'
#
loop_
_entity.id
_entity.type
_entity.pdbx_description
1 polymer ?
#
loop_
_entity_poly.entity_id
_entity_poly.type
_entity_poly.pdbx_seq_one_letter_code
_entity_poly.pdbx_strand_id
1 'polypeptide(L)'
;MGKYMMEVWYQSPYPGDAARVPRLFVCEFCLNHHKSATGAQRHKVKCVWRHPPGDEIYRKDNLSVWQVDGRKHKQYCQQLCLLAKFFLDHKTLYYDVEPFLFYVMTNADHEGCHIVGYFSKVSH
;
A
#
# COMPACT_ATOMS: atom_id res chain seq x y z
N MET A 1 8.52 -0.29 6.13
CA MET A 1 7.11 0.16 6.15
C MET A 1 6.63 0.14 7.58
N GLY A 2 6.12 1.26 8.10
CA GLY A 2 5.89 1.40 9.53
C GLY A 2 7.14 1.06 10.33
N LYS A 3 6.98 0.21 11.36
CA LYS A 3 8.10 -0.31 12.17
C LYS A 3 8.93 -1.43 11.54
N TYR A 4 8.53 -1.94 10.37
CA TYR A 4 9.14 -3.12 9.76
C TYR A 4 10.17 -2.76 8.67
N MET A 5 11.31 -3.46 8.70
CA MET A 5 12.24 -3.55 7.59
C MET A 5 12.05 -4.92 6.93
N MET A 6 11.90 -4.94 5.61
CA MET A 6 11.59 -6.16 4.86
C MET A 6 12.59 -6.31 3.72
N GLU A 7 13.16 -7.49 3.57
CA GLU A 7 13.90 -7.88 2.37
C GLU A 7 12.89 -8.28 1.29
N VAL A 8 13.12 -7.78 0.08
CA VAL A 8 12.24 -8.03 -1.07
C VAL A 8 12.65 -9.31 -1.80
N TRP A 9 11.69 -10.00 -2.41
CA TRP A 9 11.95 -11.27 -3.09
C TRP A 9 12.09 -11.09 -4.61
N TYR A 10 11.35 -10.13 -5.18
CA TYR A 10 11.31 -9.87 -6.62
C TYR A 10 11.51 -8.38 -6.89
N GLN A 11 11.88 -8.04 -8.12
CA GLN A 11 11.96 -6.64 -8.54
C GLN A 11 10.55 -6.05 -8.74
N SER A 12 10.36 -4.81 -8.29
CA SER A 12 9.15 -4.01 -8.53
C SER A 12 9.47 -2.79 -9.40
N PRO A 13 8.61 -2.45 -10.39
CA PRO A 13 8.84 -1.35 -11.32
C PRO A 13 8.46 0.02 -10.72
N TYR A 14 9.10 0.40 -9.61
CA TYR A 14 8.95 1.76 -9.08
C TYR A 14 9.49 2.79 -10.09
N PRO A 15 8.85 3.97 -10.24
CA PRO A 15 9.24 4.93 -11.27
C PRO A 15 10.59 5.63 -10.97
N GLY A 16 11.34 5.93 -12.04
CA GLY A 16 12.57 6.71 -11.98
C GLY A 16 13.63 6.10 -11.06
N ASP A 17 14.32 6.96 -10.29
CA ASP A 17 15.40 6.50 -9.41
C ASP A 17 14.91 5.65 -8.22
N ALA A 18 13.60 5.62 -7.94
CA ALA A 18 13.06 4.85 -6.82
C ALA A 18 13.26 3.34 -7.02
N ALA A 19 13.35 2.84 -8.26
CA ALA A 19 13.71 1.45 -8.54
C ALA A 19 15.19 1.13 -8.32
N ARG A 20 16.05 2.15 -8.18
CA ARG A 20 17.52 1.98 -8.10
C ARG A 20 18.08 2.18 -6.70
N VAL A 21 17.29 2.71 -5.78
CA VAL A 21 17.76 2.91 -4.40
C VAL A 21 17.89 1.57 -3.67
N PRO A 22 18.92 1.38 -2.83
CA PRO A 22 19.09 0.15 -2.06
C PRO A 22 18.03 -0.03 -0.98
N ARG A 23 17.32 1.05 -0.61
CA ARG A 23 16.25 1.04 0.39
C ARG A 23 15.17 2.04 0.02
N LEU A 24 13.92 1.56 0.03
CA LEU A 24 12.74 2.37 -0.17
C LEU A 24 11.96 2.51 1.15
N PHE A 25 11.47 3.71 1.44
CA PHE A 25 10.67 3.99 2.63
C PHE A 25 9.21 4.17 2.22
N VAL A 26 8.33 3.31 2.71
CA VAL A 26 6.91 3.31 2.34
C VAL A 26 6.07 3.67 3.56
N CYS A 27 5.19 4.66 3.41
CA CYS A 27 4.18 5.02 4.40
C CYS A 27 3.18 3.88 4.57
N GLU A 28 2.92 3.43 5.79
CA GLU A 28 2.02 2.28 6.03
C GLU A 28 0.54 2.59 5.80
N PHE A 29 0.15 3.87 5.82
CA PHE A 29 -1.24 4.28 5.66
C PHE A 29 -1.59 4.62 4.23
N CYS A 30 -0.87 5.56 3.59
CA CYS A 30 -1.18 6.00 2.23
C CYS A 30 -0.33 5.31 1.14
N LEU A 31 0.64 4.47 1.53
CA LEU A 31 1.55 3.72 0.65
C LEU A 31 2.53 4.57 -0.15
N ASN A 32 2.59 5.89 0.08
CA ASN A 32 3.54 6.76 -0.61
C ASN A 32 4.97 6.33 -0.29
N HIS A 33 5.81 6.29 -1.33
CA HIS A 33 7.20 5.87 -1.24
C HIS A 33 8.14 7.07 -1.22
N HIS A 34 9.28 6.89 -0.56
CA HIS A 34 10.31 7.90 -0.41
C HIS A 34 11.70 7.26 -0.56
N LYS A 35 12.60 8.00 -1.23
CA LYS A 35 13.98 7.58 -1.51
C LYS A 35 14.92 7.79 -0.31
N SER A 36 14.48 8.47 0.75
CA SER A 36 15.31 8.78 1.92
C SER A 36 14.52 8.79 3.23
N ALA A 37 15.21 8.52 4.33
CA ALA A 37 14.63 8.55 5.67
C ALA A 37 14.07 9.94 6.01
N THR A 38 14.81 11.01 5.71
CA THR A 38 14.36 12.40 5.92
C THR A 38 13.08 12.72 5.14
N GLY A 39 12.97 12.23 3.91
CA GLY A 39 11.75 12.36 3.11
C GLY A 39 10.55 11.66 3.76
N ALA A 40 10.75 10.42 4.20
CA ALA A 40 9.73 9.63 4.88
C ALA A 40 9.30 10.25 6.22
N GLN A 41 10.23 10.78 7.01
CA GLN A 41 9.90 11.43 8.29
C GLN A 41 9.08 12.71 8.08
N ARG A 42 9.46 13.56 7.11
CA ARG A 42 8.66 14.75 6.76
C ARG A 42 7.26 14.37 6.29
N HIS A 43 7.13 13.27 5.55
CA HIS A 43 5.83 12.75 5.14
C HIS A 43 5.03 12.25 6.35
N LYS A 44 5.63 11.46 7.26
CA LYS A 44 4.94 10.93 8.45
C LYS A 44 4.26 12.03 9.27
N VAL A 45 4.94 13.17 9.46
CA VAL A 45 4.42 14.33 10.21
C VAL A 45 3.23 15.00 9.52
N LYS A 46 3.18 14.99 8.19
CA LYS A 46 2.14 15.67 7.39
C LYS A 46 1.02 14.75 6.91
N CYS A 47 1.26 13.45 6.90
CA CYS A 47 0.30 12.48 6.39
C CYS A 47 -0.93 12.46 7.29
N VAL A 48 -2.09 12.71 6.70
CA VAL A 48 -3.38 12.70 7.40
C VAL A 48 -4.03 11.32 7.42
N TRP A 49 -3.55 10.39 6.61
CA TRP A 49 -4.10 9.04 6.50
C TRP A 49 -3.75 8.22 7.73
N ARG A 50 -4.75 7.53 8.29
CA ARG A 50 -4.62 6.55 9.39
C ARG A 50 -5.31 5.23 9.10
N HIS A 51 -5.82 5.06 7.89
CA HIS A 51 -6.43 3.82 7.40
C HIS A 51 -6.40 3.84 5.86
N PRO A 52 -6.63 2.69 5.20
CA PRO A 52 -6.84 2.65 3.75
C PRO A 52 -8.03 3.56 3.32
N PRO A 53 -8.02 4.11 2.10
CA PRO A 53 -9.20 4.74 1.53
C PRO A 53 -10.33 3.72 1.28
N GLY A 54 -11.48 4.19 0.81
CA GLY A 54 -12.63 3.33 0.50
C GLY A 54 -13.48 2.99 1.72
N ASP A 55 -14.29 1.95 1.59
CA ASP A 55 -15.32 1.59 2.55
C ASP A 55 -14.83 0.45 3.44
N GLU A 56 -14.99 0.59 4.76
CA GLU A 56 -14.78 -0.52 5.69
C GLU A 56 -15.98 -1.46 5.61
N ILE A 57 -15.80 -2.62 4.97
CA ILE A 57 -16.87 -3.59 4.71
C ILE A 57 -16.90 -4.73 5.73
N TYR A 58 -15.89 -4.81 6.59
CA TYR A 58 -15.82 -5.78 7.68
C TYR A 58 -15.05 -5.19 8.85
N ARG A 59 -15.56 -5.40 10.06
CA ARG A 59 -14.85 -5.14 11.31
C ARG A 59 -15.17 -6.22 12.34
N LYS A 60 -14.13 -6.77 12.97
CA LYS A 60 -14.23 -7.60 14.17
C LYS A 60 -13.05 -7.29 15.07
N ASP A 61 -13.34 -6.74 16.25
CA ASP A 61 -12.32 -6.27 17.20
C ASP A 61 -11.37 -5.26 16.51
N ASN A 62 -10.08 -5.53 16.51
CA ASN A 62 -9.05 -4.74 15.83
C ASN A 62 -8.84 -5.12 14.35
N LEU A 63 -9.48 -6.18 13.85
CA LEU A 63 -9.35 -6.62 12.47
C LEU A 63 -10.39 -5.95 11.58
N SER A 64 -9.94 -5.31 10.49
CA SER A 64 -10.82 -4.69 9.49
C SER A 64 -10.47 -5.11 8.07
N VAL A 65 -11.46 -5.09 7.18
CA VAL A 65 -11.26 -5.21 5.73
C VAL A 65 -11.89 -4.01 5.03
N TRP A 66 -11.07 -3.34 4.22
CA TRP A 66 -11.42 -2.15 3.46
C TRP A 66 -11.56 -2.51 1.99
N GLN A 67 -12.72 -2.18 1.39
CA GLN A 67 -12.93 -2.28 -0.04
C GLN A 67 -12.51 -0.96 -0.70
N VAL A 68 -11.51 -1.03 -1.57
CA VAL A 68 -10.95 0.11 -2.29
C VAL A 68 -11.16 -0.06 -3.78
N ASP A 69 -11.92 0.85 -4.36
CA ASP A 69 -12.15 0.91 -5.81
C ASP A 69 -10.93 1.52 -6.52
N GLY A 70 -10.29 0.74 -7.40
CA GLY A 70 -9.12 1.18 -8.17
C GLY A 70 -9.40 2.35 -9.11
N ARG A 71 -10.65 2.54 -9.54
CA ARG A 71 -11.06 3.71 -10.34
C ARG A 71 -11.12 4.97 -9.48
N LYS A 72 -11.62 4.88 -8.25
CA LYS A 72 -11.75 6.02 -7.31
C LYS A 72 -10.44 6.37 -6.62
N HIS A 73 -9.62 5.38 -6.31
CA HIS A 73 -8.39 5.53 -5.54
C HIS A 73 -7.15 5.04 -6.30
N LYS A 74 -7.05 5.42 -7.58
CA LYS A 74 -6.01 4.98 -8.52
C LYS A 74 -4.60 5.05 -7.92
N GLN A 75 -4.22 6.20 -7.35
CA GLN A 75 -2.88 6.39 -6.80
C GLN A 75 -2.54 5.40 -5.67
N TYR A 76 -3.50 5.17 -4.75
CA TYR A 76 -3.33 4.23 -3.65
C TYR A 76 -3.18 2.80 -4.17
N CYS A 77 -4.06 2.39 -5.08
CA CYS A 77 -4.05 1.04 -5.64
C CYS A 77 -2.80 0.76 -6.48
N GLN A 78 -2.28 1.75 -7.21
CA GLN A 78 -1.00 1.62 -7.92
C GLN A 78 0.16 1.43 -6.94
N GLN A 79 0.21 2.18 -5.85
CA GLN A 79 1.25 2.04 -4.84
C GLN A 79 1.18 0.71 -4.11
N LEU A 80 -0.04 0.23 -3.83
CA LEU A 80 -0.28 -1.11 -3.29
C LEU A 80 0.23 -2.18 -4.26
N CYS A 81 -0.06 -2.06 -5.55
CA CYS A 81 0.43 -2.99 -6.57
C CYS A 81 1.96 -3.01 -6.69
N LEU A 82 2.59 -1.84 -6.65
CA LEU A 82 4.05 -1.71 -6.68
C LEU A 82 4.68 -2.34 -5.43
N LEU A 83 4.11 -2.12 -4.24
CA LEU A 83 4.55 -2.77 -3.02
C LEU A 83 4.41 -4.30 -3.11
N ALA A 84 3.25 -4.77 -3.57
CA ALA A 84 2.95 -6.19 -3.71
C ALA A 84 3.90 -6.90 -4.68
N LYS A 85 4.32 -6.24 -5.76
CA LYS A 85 5.22 -6.82 -6.76
C LYS A 85 6.60 -7.21 -6.19
N PHE A 86 7.03 -6.62 -5.09
CA PHE A 86 8.23 -7.06 -4.38
C PHE A 86 8.13 -8.48 -3.81
N PHE A 87 6.91 -8.99 -3.60
CA PHE A 87 6.63 -10.27 -2.94
C PHE A 87 5.85 -11.25 -3.82
N LEU A 88 5.44 -10.83 -5.02
CA LEU A 88 4.69 -11.64 -5.98
C LEU A 88 5.46 -11.72 -7.31
N ASP A 89 5.79 -12.95 -7.73
CA ASP A 89 6.51 -13.19 -8.97
C ASP A 89 5.66 -12.82 -10.19
N HIS A 90 4.50 -13.48 -10.31
CA HIS A 90 3.63 -13.43 -11.50
C HIS A 90 2.63 -12.27 -11.51
N LYS A 91 2.88 -11.18 -10.78
CA LYS A 91 2.03 -9.98 -10.84
C LYS A 91 2.41 -9.12 -12.05
N THR A 92 1.51 -9.03 -13.02
CA THR A 92 1.75 -8.32 -14.29
C THR A 92 1.11 -6.94 -14.37
N LEU A 93 0.01 -6.70 -13.63
CA LEU A 93 -0.73 -5.44 -13.65
C LEU A 93 -0.45 -4.62 -12.38
N TYR A 94 0.05 -3.40 -12.56
CA TYR A 94 0.37 -2.48 -11.47
C TYR A 94 -0.02 -1.01 -11.74
N TYR A 95 -0.19 -0.59 -12.99
CA TYR A 95 -0.69 0.77 -13.32
C TYR A 95 -2.17 0.79 -13.73
N ASP A 96 -2.63 -0.24 -14.44
CA ASP A 96 -4.02 -0.41 -14.85
C ASP A 96 -4.84 -1.04 -13.72
N VAL A 97 -5.24 -0.20 -12.76
CA VAL A 97 -5.92 -0.61 -11.52
C VAL A 97 -7.43 -0.36 -11.56
N GLU A 98 -7.90 0.45 -12.52
CA GLU A 98 -9.31 0.81 -12.69
C GLU A 98 -10.27 -0.38 -12.85
N PRO A 99 -9.87 -1.53 -13.43
CA PRO A 99 -10.74 -2.71 -13.50
C PRO A 99 -10.85 -3.52 -12.20
N PHE A 100 -10.22 -3.09 -11.09
CA PHE A 100 -10.08 -3.91 -9.89
C PHE A 100 -10.66 -3.25 -8.64
N LEU A 101 -11.33 -4.08 -7.82
CA LEU A 101 -11.57 -3.83 -6.40
C LEU A 101 -10.43 -4.45 -5.60
N PHE A 102 -9.96 -3.72 -4.59
CA PHE A 102 -8.92 -4.18 -3.66
C PHE A 102 -9.54 -4.35 -2.27
N TYR A 103 -9.22 -5.46 -1.61
CA TYR A 103 -9.70 -5.78 -0.27
C TYR A 103 -8.51 -5.78 0.67
N VAL A 104 -8.31 -4.67 1.36
CA VAL A 104 -7.14 -4.42 2.21
C VAL A 104 -7.47 -4.80 3.64
N MET A 105 -6.75 -5.78 4.17
CA MET A 105 -6.87 -6.20 5.56
C MET A 105 -5.95 -5.35 6.43
N THR A 106 -6.47 -4.87 7.56
CA THR A 106 -5.72 -4.08 8.53
C THR A 106 -5.90 -4.59 9.94
N ASN A 107 -4.90 -4.37 10.78
CA ASN A 107 -5.00 -4.49 12.22
C ASN A 107 -4.96 -3.09 12.85
N ALA A 108 -5.92 -2.74 13.68
CA ALA A 108 -6.07 -1.42 14.27
C ALA A 108 -5.43 -1.30 15.66
N ASP A 109 -4.80 -0.16 15.93
CA ASP A 109 -4.43 0.27 17.27
C ASP A 109 -4.72 1.77 17.48
N HIS A 110 -4.13 2.38 18.50
CA HIS A 110 -4.30 3.81 18.82
C HIS A 110 -3.70 4.78 17.79
N GLU A 111 -2.75 4.35 16.96
CA GLU A 111 -2.17 5.14 15.89
C GLU A 111 -3.01 5.04 14.61
N GLY A 112 -3.60 3.89 14.29
CA GLY A 112 -4.47 3.73 13.12
C GLY A 112 -4.70 2.28 12.69
N CYS A 113 -5.11 2.08 11.44
CA CYS A 113 -5.33 0.79 10.79
C CYS A 113 -4.10 0.41 9.95
N HIS A 114 -3.29 -0.51 10.45
CA HIS A 114 -2.03 -0.94 9.87
C HIS A 114 -2.25 -2.07 8.86
N ILE A 115 -1.77 -1.91 7.63
CA ILE A 115 -1.93 -2.91 6.58
C ILE A 115 -1.25 -4.24 6.93
N VAL A 116 -1.99 -5.33 6.79
CA VAL A 116 -1.52 -6.71 6.99
C VAL A 116 -1.34 -7.42 5.65
N GLY A 117 -2.27 -7.22 4.72
CA GLY A 117 -2.25 -7.85 3.41
C GLY A 117 -3.47 -7.41 2.58
N TYR A 118 -3.58 -7.92 1.36
CA TYR A 118 -4.72 -7.63 0.51
C TYR A 118 -4.94 -8.72 -0.55
N PHE A 119 -6.13 -8.73 -1.16
CA PHE A 119 -6.35 -9.37 -2.45
C PHE A 119 -7.08 -8.41 -3.40
N SER A 120 -6.95 -8.62 -4.71
CA SER A 120 -7.65 -7.87 -5.75
C SER A 120 -8.64 -8.75 -6.50
N LYS A 121 -9.79 -8.19 -6.89
CA LYS A 121 -10.84 -8.86 -7.67
C LYS A 121 -11.22 -7.97 -8.86
N VAL A 122 -11.39 -8.56 -10.04
CA VAL A 122 -11.90 -7.84 -11.22
C VAL A 122 -13.33 -7.35 -10.92
N SER A 123 -13.59 -6.07 -11.13
CA SER A 123 -14.94 -5.50 -11.12
C SER A 123 -15.58 -5.78 -12.48
N HIS A 124 -16.60 -6.62 -12.52
CA HIS A 124 -17.46 -6.79 -13.70
C HIS A 124 -18.49 -5.68 -13.76
#